data_AF-C8PRI3-F1
#
_entry.id   AF-C8PRI3-F1
#
_cell.length_a   1.000
_cell.length_b   1.000
_cell.length_c   1.000
_cell.angle_alpha   90.00
_cell.angle_beta   90.00
_cell.angle_gamma   90.00
#
_symmetry.space_group_name_H-M   'P 1'
#
loop_
_entity.id
_entity.type
_entity.pdbx_description
1 polymer ?
#
loop_
_entity_poly.entity_id
_entity_poly.type
_entity_poly.pdbx_seq_one_letter_code
_entity_poly.pdbx_strand_id
1 'polypeptide(L)' 'IEYGLAEGEARGRSEGSRQKALETARILKQLGDSVQKIAQATGLSQAEVEAIK' A
#
# COMPACT_ATOMS: atom_id res chain seq x y z
N ILE A 1 19.12 24.09 10.04
CA ILE A 1 18.60 22.89 10.74
C ILE A 1 17.25 22.47 10.12
N GLU A 2 17.02 22.73 8.83
CA GLU A 2 15.67 22.67 8.24
C GLU A 2 15.48 21.57 7.19
N TYR A 3 16.55 20.87 6.80
CA TYR A 3 16.48 19.83 5.77
C TYR A 3 16.05 18.45 6.30
N GLY A 4 16.30 18.14 7.58
CA GLY A 4 15.99 16.82 8.15
C GLY A 4 14.48 16.54 8.31
N LEU A 5 13.65 17.58 8.49
CA LEU A 5 12.20 17.42 8.68
C LEU A 5 11.48 17.14 7.35
N ALA A 6 11.87 17.83 6.28
CA ALA A 6 11.23 17.68 4.97
C ALA A 6 11.48 16.30 4.35
N GLU A 7 12.71 15.78 4.48
CA GLU A 7 13.04 14.41 4.02
C GLU A 7 12.38 13.33 4.90
N GLY A 8 12.33 13.55 6.22
CA GLY A 8 11.67 12.66 7.16
C GLY A 8 10.16 12.55 6.93
N GLU A 9 9.48 13.68 6.69
CA GLU A 9 8.05 13.69 6.35
C GLU A 9 7.78 13.05 4.99
N ALA A 10 8.57 13.35 3.96
CA ALA A 10 8.35 12.79 2.62
C ALA A 10 8.52 11.26 2.58
N ARG A 11 9.56 10.73 3.26
CA ARG A 11 9.78 9.28 3.39
C ARG A 11 8.72 8.62 4.26
N GLY A 12 8.42 9.19 5.43
CA GLY A 12 7.39 8.64 6.34
C GLY A 12 5.99 8.61 5.70
N ARG A 13 5.64 9.62 4.90
CA ARG A 13 4.36 9.69 4.20
C ARG A 13 4.27 8.69 3.04
N SER A 14 5.37 8.47 2.29
CA SER A 14 5.44 7.43 1.24
C SER A 14 5.40 6.02 1.81
N GLU A 15 6.18 5.74 2.85
CA GLU A 15 6.18 4.42 3.50
C GLU A 15 4.83 4.12 4.15
N GLY A 16 4.23 5.10 4.83
CA GLY A 16 2.89 4.95 5.41
C GLY A 16 1.80 4.71 4.35
N SER A 17 1.86 5.41 3.21
CA SER A 17 0.89 5.20 2.12
C SER A 17 1.02 3.82 1.50
N ARG A 18 2.25 3.32 1.31
CA ARG A 18 2.49 1.98 0.76
C ARG A 18 2.08 0.88 1.74
N GLN A 19 2.42 1.05 3.03
CA GLN A 19 2.03 0.13 4.09
C GLN A 19 0.50 0.01 4.19
N LYS A 20 -0.21 1.13 4.13
CA LYS A 20 -1.68 1.16 4.15
C LYS A 20 -2.29 0.47 2.92
N ALA A 21 -1.71 0.65 1.73
CA ALA A 21 -2.15 -0.03 0.51
C ALA A 21 -2.00 -1.57 0.63
N LEU A 22 -0.86 -2.03 1.16
CA LEU A 22 -0.62 -3.47 1.39
C LEU A 22 -1.57 -4.06 2.43
N GLU A 23 -1.81 -3.35 3.54
CA GLU A 23 -2.73 -3.81 4.59
C GLU A 23 -4.18 -3.85 4.09
N THR A 24 -4.60 -2.83 3.33
CA THR A 24 -5.91 -2.80 2.68
C THR A 24 -6.05 -3.98 1.70
N ALA A 25 -5.03 -4.23 0.88
CA ALA A 25 -5.07 -5.33 -0.08
C ALA A 25 -5.15 -6.70 0.59
N ARG A 26 -4.47 -6.88 1.73
CA ARG A 26 -4.55 -8.11 2.52
C ARG A 26 -5.93 -8.35 3.08
N ILE A 27 -6.56 -7.32 3.67
CA ILE A 27 -7.92 -7.41 4.21
C ILE A 27 -8.90 -7.78 3.09
N LEU A 28 -8.87 -7.07 1.96
CA LEU A 28 -9.76 -7.35 0.84
C LEU A 28 -9.57 -8.78 0.28
N LYS A 29 -8.33 -9.26 0.22
CA LYS A 29 -8.03 -10.64 -0.19
C LYS A 29 -8.62 -11.67 0.78
N GLN A 30 -8.55 -11.40 2.09
CA GLN A 30 -9.16 -12.25 3.11
C GLN A 30 -10.69 -12.22 3.09
N LEU A 31 -11.29 -11.10 2.70
CA LEU A 31 -12.73 -10.96 2.49
C LEU A 31 -13.23 -11.70 1.22
N GLY A 32 -12.32 -12.16 0.36
CA GLY A 32 -12.63 -12.89 -0.86
C GLY A 32 -12.83 -12.02 -2.10
N ASP A 33 -12.43 -10.74 -2.06
CA ASP A 33 -12.43 -9.90 -3.26
C ASP A 33 -11.44 -10.40 -4.31
N SER A 34 -11.77 -10.21 -5.58
CA SER A 34 -10.90 -10.59 -6.69
C SER A 34 -9.66 -9.69 -6.75
N VAL A 35 -8.51 -10.27 -7.10
CA VAL A 35 -7.22 -9.57 -7.25
C VAL A 35 -7.34 -8.26 -8.06
N GLN A 36 -8.13 -8.24 -9.13
CA GLN A 36 -8.37 -7.04 -9.94
C GLN A 36 -9.03 -5.90 -9.17
N LYS A 37 -10.06 -6.19 -8.37
CA LYS A 37 -10.74 -5.18 -7.52
C LYS A 37 -9.79 -4.63 -6.47
N ILE A 38 -8.99 -5.52 -5.88
CA ILE A 38 -8.02 -5.15 -4.85
C ILE A 38 -6.95 -4.23 -5.43
N ALA A 39 -6.40 -4.58 -6.59
CA ALA A 39 -5.43 -3.76 -7.32
C ALA A 39 -6.02 -2.37 -7.62
N GLN A 40 -7.26 -2.30 -8.10
CA GLN A 40 -7.95 -1.04 -8.37
C GLN A 40 -8.19 -0.20 -7.10
N ALA A 41 -8.59 -0.83 -5.99
CA ALA A 41 -8.91 -0.14 -4.74
C ALA A 41 -7.66 0.37 -4.00
N THR A 42 -6.53 -0.31 -4.17
CA THR A 42 -5.29 -0.02 -3.42
C THR A 42 -4.22 0.69 -4.27
N GLY A 43 -4.40 0.72 -5.59
CA GLY A 43 -3.39 1.24 -6.53
C GLY A 43 -2.17 0.32 -6.69
N LEU A 44 -2.21 -0.88 -6.12
CA LEU A 44 -1.16 -1.90 -6.27
C LEU A 44 -1.30 -2.63 -7.60
N SER A 45 -0.19 -3.20 -8.08
CA SER A 45 -0.26 -4.09 -9.24
C SER A 45 -0.90 -5.43 -8.88
N GLN A 46 -1.54 -6.10 -9.85
CA GLN A 46 -2.13 -7.43 -9.63
C GLN A 46 -1.09 -8.42 -9.08
N ALA A 47 0.15 -8.38 -9.59
CA ALA A 47 1.25 -9.19 -9.09
C ALA A 47 1.60 -8.91 -7.61
N GLU A 48 1.54 -7.65 -7.17
CA GLU A 48 1.76 -7.31 -5.76
C GLU A 48 0.65 -7.89 -4.89
N VAL A 49 -0.60 -7.81 -5.35
CA VAL A 49 -1.77 -8.38 -4.65
C VAL A 49 -1.74 -9.91 -4.63
N GLU A 50 -1.30 -10.55 -5.71
CA GLU A 50 -1.11 -12.01 -5.78
C GLU A 50 -0.02 -12.47 -4.82
N ALA A 51 1.07 -11.70 -4.69
CA ALA A 51 2.17 -11.98 -3.78
C ALA A 51 1.81 -11.83 -2.29
N ILE A 52 0.70 -11.14 -1.95
CA ILE A 52 0.21 -11.05 -0.57
C ILE A 52 -0.28 -12.43 -0.11
N LYS A 53 0.38 -13.01 0.89
CA LYS A 53 -0.07 -14.24 1.57
C LYS A 53 -1.27 -14.01 2.46
#